data_AF-A0A183SJ81-F1
#
_entry.id   AF-A0A183SJ81-F1
#
_cell.length_a   1.000
_cell.length_b   1.000
_cell.length_c   1.000
_cell.angle_alpha   90.00
_cell.angle_beta   90.00
_cell.angle_gamma   90.00
#
_symmetry.space_group_name_H-M   'P 1'
#
loop_
_entity.id
_entity.type
_entity.pdbx_description
1 polymer ?
#
loop_
_entity_poly.entity_id
_entity_poly.type
_entity_poly.pdbx_seq_one_letter_code
_entity_poly.pdbx_strand_id
1 'polypeptide(L)'
;MCQGQLPKPYELTEDVAKVIIHRLPDDAWLSNPEEDFPDRNIEQIEIRSSKIGRIEEGFFNRLSGPNSLKKLALQGVSGSAVLDAKTLDGLSSSLNELRVVGKVGVDLDAVRNLSALTELELHNANTSPMPKGFLASLPMLRVLELVNSNLSTLPWSSLIQWANEDRTRGLRISNMVVDCDCGVLVLTEQDPTRFTNTISQLTCGSPPELKGRDLRELTQAELCPPIESPVEPVRPSPQKPPNEVRGEDPETLDVMKGIRTEVIIAGAVVGALIFAFAVFIIGYKIHLSRKDKRVRNGPMHQSKRYW
;
A
#
# COMPACT_ATOMS: atom_id res chain seq x y z
N MET A 1 7.16 -30.10 -13.24
CA MET A 1 5.79 -29.90 -12.72
C MET A 1 5.54 -31.00 -11.70
N CYS A 2 5.18 -30.63 -10.47
CA CYS A 2 4.98 -31.57 -9.36
C CYS A 2 3.48 -31.74 -9.11
N GLN A 3 3.02 -32.97 -8.96
CA GLN A 3 1.61 -33.29 -8.71
C GLN A 3 1.46 -33.96 -7.35
N GLY A 4 0.61 -33.41 -6.47
CA GLY A 4 0.32 -34.03 -5.18
C GLY A 4 1.44 -33.97 -4.13
N GLN A 5 2.61 -33.43 -4.46
CA GLN A 5 3.73 -33.28 -3.53
C GLN A 5 4.61 -32.08 -3.92
N LEU A 6 5.38 -31.59 -2.95
CA LEU A 6 6.50 -30.68 -3.21
C LEU A 6 7.60 -31.42 -3.98
N PRO A 7 8.35 -30.73 -4.88
CA PRO A 7 9.53 -31.33 -5.49
C PRO A 7 10.52 -31.78 -4.42
N LYS A 8 11.11 -32.95 -4.58
CA LYS A 8 12.24 -33.35 -3.75
C LYS A 8 13.53 -32.70 -4.27
N PRO A 9 14.53 -32.45 -3.39
CA PRO A 9 15.81 -31.83 -3.77
C PRO A 9 16.46 -32.43 -5.03
N TYR A 10 16.45 -33.75 -5.17
CA TYR A 10 17.05 -34.46 -6.32
C TYR A 10 16.26 -34.34 -7.63
N GLU A 11 15.00 -33.88 -7.59
CA GLU A 11 14.19 -33.63 -8.80
C GLU A 11 14.52 -32.28 -9.44
N LEU A 12 15.32 -31.46 -8.75
CA LEU A 12 15.76 -30.11 -9.16
C LEU A 12 17.20 -30.16 -9.69
N THR A 13 17.49 -31.15 -10.56
CA THR A 13 18.84 -31.52 -11.01
C THR A 13 19.37 -30.72 -12.21
N GLU A 14 18.52 -29.98 -12.91
CA GLU A 14 18.89 -29.01 -13.97
C GLU A 14 18.64 -27.56 -13.50
N ASP A 15 19.00 -26.56 -14.31
CA ASP A 15 18.74 -25.13 -14.08
C ASP A 15 17.22 -24.81 -14.07
N VAL A 16 16.52 -25.29 -13.05
CA VAL A 16 15.08 -25.13 -12.90
C VAL A 16 14.79 -23.78 -12.24
N ALA A 17 14.65 -22.75 -13.08
CA ALA A 17 14.28 -21.40 -12.64
C ALA A 17 12.81 -21.28 -12.18
N LYS A 18 11.96 -22.23 -12.59
CA LYS A 18 10.52 -22.21 -12.31
C LYS A 18 10.01 -23.54 -11.81
N VAL A 19 9.42 -23.53 -10.62
CA VAL A 19 8.75 -24.67 -10.02
C VAL A 19 7.24 -24.47 -10.09
N ILE A 20 6.54 -25.43 -10.69
CA ILE A 20 5.08 -25.45 -10.73
C ILE A 20 4.59 -26.67 -9.95
N ILE A 21 3.82 -26.41 -8.89
CA ILE A 21 3.18 -27.41 -8.03
C ILE A 21 1.67 -27.36 -8.30
N HIS A 22 1.04 -28.51 -8.47
CA HIS A 22 -0.38 -28.57 -8.81
C HIS A 22 -1.08 -29.73 -8.09
N ARG A 23 -2.33 -29.52 -7.69
CA ARG A 23 -3.17 -30.54 -7.02
C ARG A 23 -2.48 -31.17 -5.81
N LEU A 24 -2.02 -30.35 -4.86
CA LEU A 24 -1.62 -30.84 -3.55
C LEU A 24 -2.81 -31.51 -2.83
N PRO A 25 -2.56 -32.43 -1.88
CA PRO A 25 -3.59 -33.01 -1.04
C PRO A 25 -4.41 -31.94 -0.33
N ASP A 26 -5.63 -32.27 0.04
CA ASP A 26 -6.47 -31.35 0.79
C ASP A 26 -5.83 -31.01 2.15
N ASP A 27 -5.91 -29.73 2.51
CA ASP A 27 -5.31 -29.18 3.73
C ASP A 27 -3.79 -29.40 3.80
N ALA A 28 -3.13 -29.32 2.64
CA ALA A 28 -1.68 -29.43 2.53
C ALA A 28 -0.96 -28.47 3.49
N TRP A 29 0.08 -29.01 4.12
CA TRP A 29 1.03 -28.25 4.91
C TRP A 29 2.31 -28.08 4.09
N LEU A 30 2.60 -26.85 3.68
CA LEU A 30 3.88 -26.50 3.09
C LEU A 30 4.89 -26.33 4.20
N SER A 31 5.62 -27.39 4.51
CA SER A 31 6.73 -27.39 5.46
C SER A 31 8.06 -27.34 4.73
N ASN A 32 9.09 -26.85 5.41
CA ASN A 32 10.45 -26.99 4.91
C ASN A 32 10.78 -28.49 4.82
N PRO A 33 11.36 -28.97 3.70
CA PRO A 33 11.88 -30.33 3.65
C PRO A 33 12.99 -30.50 4.71
N GLU A 34 13.10 -31.72 5.26
CA GLU A 34 14.18 -32.07 6.19
C GLU A 34 15.57 -32.02 5.52
N GLU A 35 15.60 -32.23 4.21
CA GLU A 35 16.79 -32.06 3.37
C GLU A 35 16.91 -30.61 2.88
N ASP A 36 18.12 -30.06 2.88
CA ASP A 36 18.35 -28.73 2.35
C ASP A 36 17.90 -28.64 0.89
N PHE A 37 17.07 -27.63 0.58
CA PHE A 37 16.86 -27.23 -0.81
C PHE A 37 18.24 -26.96 -1.40
N PRO A 38 18.61 -27.61 -2.52
CA PRO A 38 19.95 -27.47 -3.05
C PRO A 38 20.18 -25.98 -3.38
N ASP A 39 21.38 -25.46 -3.14
CA ASP A 39 21.80 -24.10 -3.51
C ASP A 39 21.61 -23.92 -5.03
N ARG A 40 20.40 -23.54 -5.45
CA ARG A 40 19.92 -23.59 -6.83
C ARG A 40 19.05 -22.38 -7.11
N ASN A 41 18.97 -22.05 -8.40
CA ASN A 41 18.32 -20.84 -8.86
C ASN A 41 16.83 -21.02 -9.10
N ILE A 42 16.03 -21.07 -8.04
CA ILE A 42 14.57 -21.05 -8.14
C ILE A 42 14.09 -19.61 -8.05
N GLU A 43 13.82 -19.01 -9.20
CA GLU A 43 13.35 -17.63 -9.30
C GLU A 43 11.82 -17.53 -9.24
N GLN A 44 11.10 -18.62 -9.52
CA GLN A 44 9.64 -18.61 -9.64
C GLN A 44 9.01 -19.84 -9.01
N ILE A 45 8.02 -19.61 -8.15
CA ILE A 45 7.15 -20.65 -7.60
C ILE A 45 5.72 -20.35 -7.98
N GLU A 46 5.06 -21.37 -8.53
CA GLU A 46 3.66 -21.31 -8.88
C GLU A 46 2.92 -22.52 -8.31
N ILE A 47 1.96 -22.27 -7.42
CA ILE A 47 1.09 -23.29 -6.83
C ILE A 47 -0.29 -23.15 -7.44
N ARG A 48 -0.82 -24.25 -7.99
CA ARG A 48 -2.08 -24.27 -8.74
C ARG A 48 -3.08 -25.26 -8.15
N SER A 49 -4.36 -24.89 -8.18
CA SER A 49 -5.51 -25.79 -7.93
C SER A 49 -5.30 -26.67 -6.70
N SER A 50 -5.01 -26.06 -5.56
CA SER A 50 -4.63 -26.76 -4.34
C SER A 50 -5.34 -26.16 -3.13
N LYS A 51 -5.61 -26.98 -2.11
CA LYS A 51 -6.17 -26.52 -0.84
C LYS A 51 -5.07 -26.54 0.22
N ILE A 52 -4.54 -25.37 0.57
CA ILE A 52 -3.40 -25.24 1.48
C ILE A 52 -3.93 -24.88 2.87
N GLY A 53 -3.76 -25.80 3.82
CA GLY A 53 -4.15 -25.61 5.20
C GLY A 53 -3.15 -24.73 5.96
N ARG A 54 -1.85 -24.89 5.68
CA ARG A 54 -0.77 -24.20 6.40
C ARG A 54 0.46 -23.99 5.52
N ILE A 55 1.12 -22.85 5.72
CA ILE A 55 2.49 -22.60 5.27
C ILE A 55 3.33 -22.45 6.54
N GLU A 56 4.43 -23.18 6.62
CA GLU A 56 5.34 -23.10 7.75
C GLU A 56 6.07 -21.75 7.77
N GLU A 57 6.38 -21.29 8.98
CA GLU A 57 7.17 -20.07 9.19
C GLU A 57 8.55 -20.23 8.54
N GLY A 58 8.98 -19.22 7.80
CA GLY A 58 10.27 -19.23 7.11
C GLY A 58 10.36 -20.25 5.97
N PHE A 59 9.24 -20.78 5.47
CA PHE A 59 9.23 -21.69 4.31
C PHE A 59 9.97 -21.08 3.10
N PHE A 60 9.78 -19.78 2.85
CA PHE A 60 10.43 -19.09 1.74
C PHE A 60 11.84 -18.56 2.06
N ASN A 61 12.33 -18.68 3.31
CA ASN A 61 13.63 -18.11 3.72
C ASN A 61 14.80 -18.68 2.93
N ARG A 62 14.76 -19.98 2.58
CA ARG A 62 15.83 -20.61 1.79
C ARG A 62 15.90 -20.12 0.35
N LEU A 63 14.82 -19.48 -0.12
CA LEU A 63 14.72 -18.91 -1.44
C LEU A 63 15.05 -17.40 -1.45
N SER A 64 15.71 -16.89 -0.41
CA SER A 64 16.13 -15.49 -0.27
C SER A 64 17.58 -15.19 -0.70
N GLY A 65 18.34 -16.23 -1.10
CA GLY A 65 19.77 -16.14 -1.40
C GLY A 65 20.15 -15.47 -2.74
N PRO A 66 21.40 -15.66 -3.25
CA PRO A 66 21.90 -15.03 -4.48
C PRO A 66 21.12 -15.39 -5.75
N ASN A 67 20.27 -16.41 -5.64
CA ASN A 67 19.39 -16.91 -6.67
C ASN A 67 17.93 -16.90 -6.18
N SER A 68 17.50 -15.75 -5.67
CA SER A 68 16.29 -15.62 -4.86
C SER A 68 14.99 -15.63 -5.66
N LEU A 69 13.92 -15.99 -4.96
CA LEU A 69 12.56 -16.01 -5.48
C LEU A 69 12.13 -14.59 -5.86
N LYS A 70 11.85 -14.42 -7.16
CA LYS A 70 11.35 -13.19 -7.77
C LYS A 70 9.84 -13.22 -7.97
N LYS A 71 9.26 -14.40 -8.17
CA LYS A 71 7.82 -14.55 -8.46
C LYS A 71 7.18 -15.62 -7.59
N LEU A 72 6.11 -15.25 -6.91
CA LEU A 72 5.24 -16.17 -6.17
C LEU A 72 3.81 -16.05 -6.69
N ALA A 73 3.30 -17.14 -7.26
CA ALA A 73 1.95 -17.20 -7.81
C ALA A 73 1.13 -18.33 -7.15
N LEU A 74 -0.02 -17.97 -6.60
CA LEU A 74 -1.05 -18.89 -6.12
C LEU A 74 -2.25 -18.79 -7.07
N GLN A 75 -2.61 -19.86 -7.77
CA GLN A 75 -3.70 -19.84 -8.76
C GLN A 75 -4.76 -20.91 -8.49
N GLY A 76 -5.99 -20.47 -8.22
CA GLY A 76 -7.06 -21.37 -7.78
C GLY A 76 -6.72 -22.05 -6.45
N VAL A 77 -6.01 -21.35 -5.57
CA VAL A 77 -5.65 -21.86 -4.24
C VAL A 77 -6.70 -21.42 -3.22
N SER A 78 -7.01 -22.29 -2.27
CA SER A 78 -7.91 -21.97 -1.15
C SER A 78 -7.42 -22.62 0.15
N GLY A 79 -8.00 -22.25 1.29
CA GLY A 79 -7.72 -22.90 2.57
C GLY A 79 -7.45 -21.90 3.69
N SER A 80 -6.87 -22.37 4.79
CA SER A 80 -6.57 -21.56 5.98
C SER A 80 -5.17 -20.96 5.97
N ALA A 81 -4.34 -21.24 4.95
CA ALA A 81 -3.05 -20.61 4.80
C ALA A 81 -3.16 -19.08 4.69
N VAL A 82 -2.19 -18.39 5.28
CA VAL A 82 -2.07 -16.93 5.27
C VAL A 82 -0.67 -16.55 4.81
N LEU A 83 -0.57 -15.60 3.89
CA LEU A 83 0.67 -14.91 3.55
C LEU A 83 0.83 -13.71 4.47
N ASP A 84 1.61 -13.89 5.53
CA ASP A 84 1.90 -12.95 6.61
C ASP A 84 3.42 -12.69 6.73
N ALA A 85 3.83 -11.92 7.73
CA ALA A 85 5.23 -11.55 7.92
C ALA A 85 6.15 -12.76 8.19
N LYS A 86 5.60 -13.85 8.74
CA LYS A 86 6.33 -15.07 9.09
C LYS A 86 6.53 -15.99 7.89
N THR A 87 5.49 -16.10 7.06
CA THR A 87 5.51 -16.93 5.86
C THR A 87 6.30 -16.26 4.75
N LEU A 88 6.12 -14.96 4.53
CA LEU A 88 6.83 -14.15 3.52
C LEU A 88 8.25 -13.71 3.95
N ASP A 89 8.74 -14.21 5.09
CA ASP A 89 10.08 -13.89 5.56
C ASP A 89 11.16 -14.25 4.52
N GLY A 90 12.26 -13.51 4.54
CA GLY A 90 13.35 -13.63 3.57
C GLY A 90 13.04 -13.07 2.17
N LEU A 91 11.79 -12.78 1.80
CA LEU A 91 11.43 -12.35 0.45
C LEU A 91 11.47 -10.82 0.23
N SER A 92 11.71 -10.04 1.28
CA SER A 92 11.56 -8.58 1.30
C SER A 92 12.35 -7.83 0.22
N SER A 93 13.53 -8.31 -0.16
CA SER A 93 14.40 -7.67 -1.15
C SER A 93 14.48 -8.41 -2.49
N SER A 94 13.78 -9.55 -2.63
CA SER A 94 13.85 -10.37 -3.84
C SER A 94 12.54 -10.46 -4.61
N LEU A 95 11.39 -10.45 -3.92
CA LEU A 95 10.12 -10.73 -4.56
C LEU A 95 9.63 -9.52 -5.37
N ASN A 96 9.55 -9.70 -6.69
CA ASN A 96 9.06 -8.71 -7.63
C ASN A 96 7.57 -8.86 -7.91
N GLU A 97 7.08 -10.10 -7.99
CA GLU A 97 5.69 -10.37 -8.36
C GLU A 97 5.03 -11.28 -7.33
N LEU A 98 3.93 -10.79 -6.75
CA LEU A 98 3.04 -11.58 -5.90
C LEU A 98 1.65 -11.62 -6.53
N ARG A 99 1.25 -12.81 -6.95
CA ARG A 99 -0.06 -13.07 -7.56
C ARG A 99 -0.83 -14.08 -6.74
N VAL A 100 -1.99 -13.69 -6.23
CA VAL A 100 -2.89 -14.55 -5.45
C VAL A 100 -4.27 -14.54 -6.10
N VAL A 101 -4.63 -15.67 -6.70
CA VAL A 101 -5.95 -15.91 -7.27
C VAL A 101 -6.62 -17.03 -6.50
N GLY A 102 -7.56 -16.69 -5.63
CA GLY A 102 -8.32 -17.63 -4.81
C GLY A 102 -8.37 -17.24 -3.33
N LYS A 103 -9.08 -18.05 -2.54
CA LYS A 103 -9.48 -17.74 -1.15
C LYS A 103 -8.37 -18.09 -0.15
N VAL A 104 -7.25 -17.38 -0.24
CA VAL A 104 -6.11 -17.48 0.68
C VAL A 104 -6.00 -16.18 1.47
N GLY A 105 -5.58 -16.27 2.73
CA GLY A 105 -5.32 -15.08 3.55
C GLY A 105 -4.11 -14.32 3.04
N VAL A 106 -4.20 -12.99 2.93
CA VAL A 106 -3.07 -12.13 2.59
C VAL A 106 -3.03 -10.95 3.54
N ASP A 107 -1.98 -10.85 4.34
CA ASP A 107 -1.79 -9.72 5.23
C ASP A 107 -1.07 -8.58 4.50
N LEU A 108 -1.79 -7.50 4.18
CA LEU A 108 -1.24 -6.33 3.52
C LEU A 108 -0.21 -5.59 4.38
N ASP A 109 -0.20 -5.75 5.71
CA ASP A 109 0.86 -5.20 6.56
C ASP A 109 2.20 -5.93 6.37
N ALA A 110 2.16 -7.23 6.08
CA ALA A 110 3.34 -8.00 5.69
C ALA A 110 3.81 -7.64 4.27
N VAL A 111 2.87 -7.54 3.32
CA VAL A 111 3.16 -7.23 1.92
C VAL A 111 3.88 -5.89 1.77
N ARG A 112 3.59 -4.88 2.61
CA ARG A 112 4.26 -3.57 2.54
C ARG A 112 5.77 -3.64 2.79
N ASN A 113 6.28 -4.74 3.37
CA ASN A 113 7.70 -4.94 3.63
C ASN A 113 8.45 -5.53 2.43
N LEU A 114 7.74 -5.93 1.36
CA LEU A 114 8.30 -6.43 0.12
C LEU A 114 8.82 -5.27 -0.75
N SER A 115 9.93 -4.67 -0.34
CA SER A 115 10.52 -3.47 -0.95
C SER A 115 10.86 -3.58 -2.46
N ALA A 116 11.08 -4.81 -2.96
CA ALA A 116 11.37 -5.08 -4.36
C ALA A 116 10.11 -5.33 -5.23
N LEU A 117 8.91 -5.31 -4.63
CA LEU A 117 7.67 -5.67 -5.29
C LEU A 117 7.30 -4.66 -6.37
N THR A 118 7.15 -5.15 -7.60
CA THR A 118 6.73 -4.39 -8.78
C THR A 118 5.28 -4.68 -9.16
N GLU A 119 4.79 -5.89 -8.88
CA GLU A 119 3.42 -6.31 -9.25
C GLU A 119 2.74 -7.03 -8.08
N LEU A 120 1.54 -6.54 -7.73
CA LEU A 120 0.67 -7.14 -6.73
C LEU A 120 -0.70 -7.38 -7.35
N GLU A 121 -1.06 -8.65 -7.52
CA GLU A 121 -2.37 -9.07 -8.03
C GLU A 121 -3.10 -9.92 -7.00
N LEU A 122 -4.21 -9.41 -6.46
CA LEU A 122 -5.03 -10.08 -5.46
C LEU A 122 -6.45 -10.22 -6.01
N HIS A 123 -6.80 -11.44 -6.41
CA HIS A 123 -8.07 -11.80 -7.04
C HIS A 123 -8.80 -12.84 -6.17
N ASN A 124 -9.98 -12.51 -5.66
CA ASN A 124 -10.75 -13.34 -4.73
C ASN A 124 -9.98 -13.72 -3.44
N ALA A 125 -8.99 -12.91 -3.05
CA ALA A 125 -8.17 -13.13 -1.86
C ALA A 125 -8.84 -12.60 -0.59
N ASN A 126 -8.52 -13.19 0.55
CA ASN A 126 -8.99 -12.72 1.86
C ASN A 126 -7.92 -11.78 2.43
N THR A 127 -8.00 -10.49 2.12
CA THR A 127 -6.96 -9.55 2.51
C THR A 127 -7.25 -8.91 3.87
N SER A 128 -6.20 -8.63 4.66
CA SER A 128 -6.31 -7.69 5.79
C SER A 128 -6.54 -6.26 5.27
N PRO A 129 -7.05 -5.33 6.10
CA PRO A 129 -7.21 -3.93 5.69
C PRO A 129 -5.90 -3.32 5.19
N MET A 130 -5.99 -2.48 4.16
CA MET A 130 -4.81 -1.81 3.62
C MET A 130 -4.23 -0.83 4.67
N PRO A 131 -2.97 -0.98 5.11
CA PRO A 131 -2.39 -0.12 6.12
C PRO A 131 -2.16 1.30 5.58
N LYS A 132 -2.15 2.29 6.48
CA LYS A 132 -1.78 3.66 6.12
C LYS A 132 -0.38 3.69 5.52
N GLY A 133 -0.21 4.41 4.41
CA GLY A 133 1.07 4.54 3.73
C GLY A 133 1.50 3.29 2.94
N PHE A 134 0.62 2.29 2.74
CA PHE A 134 0.94 1.05 2.00
C PHE A 134 1.69 1.29 0.68
N LEU A 135 1.17 2.19 -0.18
CA LEU A 135 1.79 2.51 -1.47
C LEU A 135 3.14 3.22 -1.32
N ALA A 136 3.32 4.04 -0.29
CA ALA A 136 4.57 4.74 -0.02
C ALA A 136 5.67 3.77 0.47
N SER A 137 5.29 2.68 1.13
CA SER A 137 6.20 1.60 1.52
C SER A 137 6.67 0.72 0.36
N LEU A 138 6.01 0.81 -0.81
CA LEU A 138 6.28 0.00 -2.00
C LEU A 138 6.76 0.88 -3.17
N PRO A 139 7.98 1.43 -3.13
CA PRO A 139 8.46 2.41 -4.11
C PRO A 139 8.63 1.83 -5.53
N MET A 140 8.80 0.52 -5.65
CA MET A 140 8.97 -0.18 -6.92
C MET A 140 7.65 -0.60 -7.56
N LEU A 141 6.53 -0.49 -6.85
CA LEU A 141 5.23 -0.96 -7.33
C LEU A 141 4.83 -0.23 -8.62
N ARG A 142 4.38 -1.02 -9.60
CA ARG A 142 3.90 -0.57 -10.91
C ARG A 142 2.53 -1.11 -11.21
N VAL A 143 2.23 -2.35 -10.81
CA VAL A 143 0.92 -2.97 -11.03
C VAL A 143 0.28 -3.29 -9.69
N LEU A 144 -0.95 -2.80 -9.50
CA LEU A 144 -1.81 -3.13 -8.38
C LEU A 144 -3.18 -3.54 -8.89
N GLU A 145 -3.50 -4.83 -8.76
CA GLU A 145 -4.83 -5.34 -9.04
C GLU A 145 -5.51 -5.88 -7.79
N LEU A 146 -6.66 -5.32 -7.45
CA LEU A 146 -7.54 -5.74 -6.37
C LEU A 146 -8.89 -6.11 -6.98
N VAL A 147 -9.16 -7.41 -7.11
CA VAL A 147 -10.39 -7.91 -7.73
C VAL A 147 -11.12 -8.79 -6.72
N ASN A 148 -12.31 -8.37 -6.28
CA ASN A 148 -13.13 -9.15 -5.34
C ASN A 148 -12.37 -9.60 -4.07
N SER A 149 -11.51 -8.72 -3.54
CA SER A 149 -10.57 -9.03 -2.45
C SER A 149 -11.04 -8.54 -1.07
N ASN A 150 -12.35 -8.55 -0.79
CA ASN A 150 -12.97 -8.24 0.52
C ASN A 150 -12.38 -7.03 1.32
N LEU A 151 -12.02 -5.94 0.64
CA LEU A 151 -11.68 -4.66 1.29
C LEU A 151 -12.87 -3.72 1.17
N SER A 152 -13.42 -3.28 2.30
CA SER A 152 -14.51 -2.28 2.30
C SER A 152 -13.96 -0.86 2.21
N THR A 153 -12.87 -0.55 2.91
CA THR A 153 -12.26 0.77 2.93
C THR A 153 -10.93 0.77 2.16
N LEU A 154 -10.78 1.72 1.25
CA LEU A 154 -9.55 1.94 0.47
C LEU A 154 -9.11 3.40 0.56
N PRO A 155 -7.80 3.69 0.58
CA PRO A 155 -7.30 5.06 0.55
C PRO A 155 -7.38 5.64 -0.87
N TRP A 156 -8.60 5.92 -1.33
CA TRP A 156 -8.90 6.30 -2.72
C TRP A 156 -8.03 7.44 -3.22
N SER A 157 -7.89 8.52 -2.45
CA SER A 157 -7.07 9.67 -2.85
C SER A 157 -5.60 9.27 -3.08
N SER A 158 -5.02 8.45 -2.21
CA SER A 158 -3.65 7.97 -2.35
C SER A 158 -3.48 6.99 -3.52
N LEU A 159 -4.45 6.11 -3.76
CA LEU A 159 -4.46 5.18 -4.90
C LEU A 159 -4.51 5.94 -6.23
N ILE A 160 -5.41 6.92 -6.33
CA ILE A 160 -5.55 7.74 -7.52
C ILE A 160 -4.33 8.62 -7.74
N GLN A 161 -3.79 9.24 -6.69
CA GLN A 161 -2.56 10.00 -6.78
C GLN A 161 -1.41 9.11 -7.29
N TRP A 162 -1.20 7.94 -6.68
CA TRP A 162 -0.18 6.99 -7.10
C TRP A 162 -0.36 6.60 -8.57
N ALA A 163 -1.57 6.30 -9.01
CA ALA A 163 -1.86 5.95 -10.40
C ALA A 163 -1.57 7.10 -11.39
N ASN A 164 -1.80 8.35 -10.98
CA ASN A 164 -1.63 9.53 -11.83
C ASN A 164 -0.18 10.04 -11.91
N GLU A 165 0.65 9.75 -10.91
CA GLU A 165 2.05 10.16 -10.84
C GLU A 165 2.92 9.57 -11.97
N ASP A 166 2.58 8.37 -12.45
CA ASP A 166 3.30 7.69 -13.52
C ASP A 166 2.31 6.91 -14.39
N ARG A 167 2.19 7.31 -15.66
CA ARG A 167 1.26 6.70 -16.64
C ARG A 167 1.59 5.25 -17.00
N THR A 168 2.76 4.74 -16.60
CA THR A 168 3.11 3.32 -16.77
C THR A 168 2.56 2.45 -15.65
N ARG A 169 2.04 3.06 -14.56
CA ARG A 169 1.40 2.33 -13.46
C ARG A 169 0.03 1.80 -13.89
N GLY A 170 -0.20 0.52 -13.61
CA GLY A 170 -1.48 -0.15 -13.78
C GLY A 170 -2.20 -0.31 -12.44
N LEU A 171 -3.40 0.24 -12.36
CA LEU A 171 -4.34 0.09 -11.26
C LEU A 171 -5.61 -0.57 -11.77
N ARG A 172 -5.98 -1.67 -11.12
CA ARG A 172 -7.27 -2.32 -11.33
C ARG A 172 -7.96 -2.54 -10.00
N ILE A 173 -9.16 -2.00 -9.85
CA ILE A 173 -10.04 -2.24 -8.71
C ILE A 173 -11.40 -2.63 -9.26
N SER A 174 -11.86 -3.85 -8.99
CA SER A 174 -13.14 -4.31 -9.53
C SER A 174 -13.85 -5.37 -8.70
N ASN A 175 -15.18 -5.43 -8.84
CA ASN A 175 -16.04 -6.40 -8.17
C ASN A 175 -15.90 -6.35 -6.65
N MET A 176 -15.99 -5.16 -6.06
CA MET A 176 -15.81 -4.96 -4.62
C MET A 176 -17.04 -4.34 -3.98
N VAL A 177 -17.25 -4.71 -2.71
CA VAL A 177 -18.23 -4.08 -1.84
C VAL A 177 -17.49 -3.08 -0.95
N VAL A 178 -17.74 -1.80 -1.12
CA VAL A 178 -16.95 -0.72 -0.50
C VAL A 178 -17.79 0.17 0.41
N ASP A 179 -17.13 0.88 1.31
CA ASP A 179 -17.74 1.93 2.11
C ASP A 179 -17.90 3.17 1.22
N CYS A 180 -19.13 3.57 0.97
CA CYS A 180 -19.51 4.70 0.13
C CYS A 180 -19.64 5.95 0.98
N ASP A 181 -18.49 6.54 1.29
CA ASP A 181 -18.36 7.78 2.05
C ASP A 181 -17.82 8.91 1.17
N CYS A 182 -17.51 10.04 1.79
CA CYS A 182 -17.00 11.18 1.04
C CYS A 182 -15.63 10.95 0.37
N GLY A 183 -14.87 9.96 0.84
CA GLY A 183 -13.56 9.61 0.29
C GLY A 183 -13.63 9.03 -1.12
N VAL A 184 -14.76 8.44 -1.52
CA VAL A 184 -14.94 7.89 -2.88
C VAL A 184 -15.13 8.96 -3.96
N LEU A 185 -15.42 10.22 -3.60
CA LEU A 185 -15.67 11.29 -4.57
C LEU A 185 -14.50 11.52 -5.53
N VAL A 186 -13.27 11.28 -5.08
CA VAL A 186 -12.08 11.40 -5.94
C VAL A 186 -12.19 10.54 -7.20
N LEU A 187 -12.97 9.45 -7.17
CA LEU A 187 -13.20 8.58 -8.32
C LEU A 187 -14.07 9.25 -9.40
N THR A 188 -15.03 10.10 -9.01
CA THR A 188 -15.93 10.78 -9.95
C THR A 188 -15.27 12.00 -10.61
N GLU A 189 -14.20 12.52 -10.01
CA GLU A 189 -13.44 13.68 -10.50
C GLU A 189 -12.34 13.34 -11.53
N GLN A 190 -12.14 12.06 -11.85
CA GLN A 190 -11.06 11.65 -12.76
C GLN A 190 -11.38 11.98 -14.22
N ASP A 191 -10.41 12.60 -14.91
CA ASP A 191 -10.46 12.83 -16.36
C ASP A 191 -10.32 11.49 -17.11
N PRO A 192 -11.37 11.00 -17.80
CA PRO A 192 -11.34 9.70 -18.48
C PRO A 192 -10.29 9.62 -19.60
N THR A 193 -9.85 10.76 -20.13
CA THR A 193 -8.83 10.81 -21.18
C THR A 193 -7.41 10.63 -20.63
N ARG A 194 -7.22 10.83 -19.32
CA ARG A 194 -5.92 10.76 -18.64
C ARG A 194 -5.81 9.54 -17.73
N PHE A 195 -6.93 9.09 -17.18
CA PHE A 195 -6.98 7.94 -16.29
C PHE A 195 -7.30 6.66 -17.08
N THR A 196 -6.26 5.93 -17.50
CA THR A 196 -6.40 4.66 -18.26
C THR A 196 -6.59 3.43 -17.38
N ASN A 197 -6.66 3.63 -16.07
CA ASN A 197 -6.77 2.58 -15.07
C ASN A 197 -8.20 2.07 -14.93
N THR A 198 -8.37 0.83 -14.48
CA THR A 198 -9.67 0.16 -14.46
C THR A 198 -10.27 0.19 -13.05
N ILE A 199 -11.22 1.09 -12.81
CA ILE A 199 -12.03 1.09 -11.59
C ILE A 199 -13.49 0.89 -11.99
N SER A 200 -14.08 -0.24 -11.62
CA SER A 200 -15.43 -0.59 -12.09
C SER A 200 -16.11 -1.61 -11.19
N GLN A 201 -17.43 -1.79 -11.34
CA GLN A 201 -18.18 -2.83 -10.62
C GLN A 201 -18.01 -2.71 -9.10
N LEU A 202 -18.20 -1.48 -8.58
CA LEU A 202 -18.15 -1.18 -7.15
C LEU A 202 -19.57 -1.00 -6.63
N THR A 203 -19.91 -1.72 -5.58
CA THR A 203 -21.21 -1.63 -4.91
C THR A 203 -21.04 -1.20 -3.47
N CYS A 204 -21.99 -0.45 -2.93
CA CYS A 204 -21.90 0.04 -1.56
C CYS A 204 -22.27 -1.06 -0.56
N GLY A 205 -21.41 -1.27 0.45
CA GLY A 205 -21.71 -2.09 1.64
C GLY A 205 -22.18 -1.28 2.83
N SER A 206 -21.72 -0.04 2.90
CA SER A 206 -21.97 0.96 3.94
C SER A 206 -22.05 2.35 3.30
N PRO A 207 -22.78 3.33 3.86
CA PRO A 207 -23.69 3.18 5.00
C PRO A 207 -24.94 2.35 4.62
N PRO A 208 -25.75 1.91 5.61
CA PRO A 208 -26.89 1.01 5.37
C PRO A 208 -27.89 1.52 4.31
N GLU A 209 -28.06 2.84 4.21
CA GLU A 209 -28.97 3.51 3.29
C GLU A 209 -28.54 3.37 1.83
N LEU A 210 -27.23 3.22 1.58
CA LEU A 210 -26.67 3.06 0.24
C LEU A 210 -26.38 1.60 -0.11
N LYS A 211 -26.60 0.66 0.82
CA LYS A 211 -26.23 -0.74 0.65
C LYS A 211 -26.83 -1.35 -0.63
N GLY A 212 -25.97 -1.97 -1.43
CA GLY A 212 -26.32 -2.63 -2.70
C GLY A 212 -26.44 -1.70 -3.90
N ARG A 213 -26.38 -0.37 -3.72
CA ARG A 213 -26.34 0.59 -4.84
C ARG A 213 -25.01 0.51 -5.58
N ASP A 214 -25.03 0.71 -6.90
CA ASP A 214 -23.80 0.90 -7.69
C ASP A 214 -23.21 2.28 -7.39
N LEU A 215 -21.92 2.32 -7.10
CA LEU A 215 -21.21 3.55 -6.73
C LEU A 215 -21.34 4.65 -7.79
N ARG A 216 -21.42 4.27 -9.08
CA ARG A 216 -21.49 5.22 -10.20
C ARG A 216 -22.84 5.92 -10.32
N GLU A 217 -23.86 5.39 -9.67
CA GLU A 217 -25.21 5.95 -9.67
C GLU A 217 -25.44 6.93 -8.51
N LEU A 218 -24.45 7.10 -7.63
CA LEU A 218 -24.56 7.95 -6.45
C LEU A 218 -24.14 9.37 -6.76
N THR A 219 -24.90 10.31 -6.20
CA THR A 219 -24.60 11.74 -6.25
C THR A 219 -23.65 12.17 -5.14
N GLN A 220 -23.00 13.32 -5.33
CA GLN A 220 -22.15 13.92 -4.30
C GLN A 220 -22.90 14.18 -2.98
N ALA A 221 -24.17 14.57 -3.04
CA ALA A 221 -24.97 14.83 -1.85
C ALA A 221 -25.33 13.53 -1.08
N GLU A 222 -25.48 12.40 -1.79
CA GLU A 222 -25.68 11.08 -1.15
C GLU A 222 -24.38 10.59 -0.47
N LEU A 223 -23.22 10.82 -1.09
CA LEU A 223 -21.91 10.40 -0.57
C LEU A 223 -21.36 11.32 0.53
N CYS A 224 -21.64 12.62 0.41
CA CYS A 224 -21.21 13.67 1.35
C CYS A 224 -22.41 14.55 1.70
N PRO A 225 -23.36 14.06 2.52
CA PRO A 225 -24.46 14.88 2.98
C PRO A 225 -23.91 16.12 3.72
N PRO A 226 -24.51 17.31 3.52
CA PRO A 226 -24.16 18.49 4.31
C PRO A 226 -24.28 18.15 5.79
N ILE A 227 -23.33 18.62 6.59
CA ILE A 227 -23.42 18.49 8.05
C ILE A 227 -24.61 19.37 8.47
N GLU A 228 -25.78 18.77 8.67
CA GLU A 228 -26.87 19.44 9.38
C GLU A 228 -26.39 19.63 10.81
N SER A 229 -26.02 20.88 11.15
CA SER A 229 -25.84 21.27 12.54
C SER A 229 -27.14 20.92 13.27
N PRO A 230 -27.09 20.22 14.41
CA PRO A 230 -28.28 20.02 15.22
C PRO A 230 -28.88 21.39 15.51
N VAL A 231 -30.09 21.63 15.01
CA VAL A 231 -30.87 22.81 15.41
C VAL A 231 -31.22 22.57 16.87
N GLU A 232 -30.47 23.20 17.78
CA GLU A 232 -30.88 23.27 19.18
C GLU A 232 -32.33 23.79 19.22
N PRO A 233 -33.25 23.10 19.90
CA PRO A 233 -34.60 23.61 20.06
C PRO A 233 -34.51 24.95 20.79
N VAL A 234 -34.88 26.04 20.12
CA VAL A 234 -35.06 27.36 20.73
C VAL A 234 -36.10 27.20 21.85
N ARG A 235 -35.61 27.07 23.08
CA ARG A 235 -36.46 27.04 24.28
C ARG A 235 -37.04 28.45 24.45
N PRO A 236 -38.37 28.63 24.56
CA PRO A 236 -38.94 29.95 24.80
C PRO A 236 -38.49 30.46 26.17
N SER A 237 -37.84 31.62 26.22
CA SER A 237 -37.55 32.32 27.48
C SER A 237 -38.87 32.75 28.15
N PRO A 238 -39.05 32.51 29.47
CA PRO A 238 -40.19 33.05 30.21
C PRO A 238 -40.09 34.58 30.35
N GLN A 239 -41.22 35.25 30.20
CA GLN A 239 -41.36 36.70 30.39
C GLN A 239 -41.18 37.12 31.87
N LYS A 240 -40.73 38.37 32.00
CA LYS A 240 -40.20 39.16 33.13
C LYS A 240 -41.14 39.35 34.36
N PRO A 241 -40.61 39.81 35.50
CA PRO A 241 -41.18 41.00 36.16
C PRO A 241 -40.15 42.06 36.64
N PRO A 242 -40.59 43.29 37.01
CA PRO A 242 -39.82 44.53 36.92
C PRO A 242 -39.18 45.06 38.25
N ASN A 243 -38.28 46.04 38.08
CA ASN A 243 -37.58 46.91 39.08
C ASN A 243 -36.38 46.22 39.80
N GLU A 244 -35.23 46.81 40.12
CA GLU A 244 -34.80 48.21 40.31
C GLU A 244 -33.25 48.31 40.33
N VAL A 245 -32.70 49.34 39.68
CA VAL A 245 -31.46 50.16 39.94
C VAL A 245 -30.16 49.49 40.42
N ARG A 246 -29.06 49.64 39.63
CA ARG A 246 -27.88 50.51 39.92
C ARG A 246 -26.63 50.10 39.12
N GLY A 247 -25.94 51.09 38.55
CA GLY A 247 -24.49 51.06 38.29
C GLY A 247 -24.08 51.03 36.83
N GLU A 248 -23.89 52.20 36.23
CA GLU A 248 -23.01 52.39 35.06
C GLU A 248 -21.55 52.29 35.54
N ASP A 249 -20.74 51.50 34.84
CA ASP A 249 -19.33 51.84 34.57
C ASP A 249 -18.94 51.29 33.19
N PRO A 250 -18.13 52.02 32.40
CA PRO A 250 -17.90 51.75 30.99
C PRO A 250 -16.65 50.90 30.80
N GLU A 251 -16.69 49.96 29.86
CA GLU A 251 -15.58 49.60 28.94
C GLU A 251 -15.82 48.19 28.40
N THR A 252 -15.86 48.08 27.07
CA THR A 252 -15.20 47.02 26.26
C THR A 252 -15.63 47.17 24.81
N LEU A 253 -15.13 48.23 24.17
CA LEU A 253 -14.82 48.19 22.75
C LEU A 253 -13.43 47.54 22.66
N ASP A 254 -13.39 46.25 22.31
CA ASP A 254 -12.31 45.61 21.54
C ASP A 254 -12.39 44.08 21.67
N VAL A 255 -13.16 43.46 20.78
CA VAL A 255 -12.95 42.04 20.45
C VAL A 255 -12.75 41.93 18.94
N MET A 256 -11.66 42.52 18.46
CA MET A 256 -11.09 42.15 17.17
C MET A 256 -9.59 42.49 17.08
N LYS A 257 -8.75 41.76 17.84
CA LYS A 257 -7.39 41.36 17.41
C LYS A 257 -6.71 40.53 18.48
N GLY A 258 -6.50 39.26 18.17
CA GLY A 258 -5.73 38.33 19.00
C GLY A 258 -5.07 37.25 18.16
N ILE A 259 -4.38 37.62 17.07
CA ILE A 259 -3.38 36.72 16.48
C ILE A 259 -2.16 36.80 17.38
N ARG A 260 -1.90 35.73 18.15
CA ARG A 260 -0.76 35.63 19.06
C ARG A 260 0.54 35.86 18.28
N THR A 261 1.23 36.94 18.61
CA THR A 261 2.52 37.37 18.03
C THR A 261 3.65 36.35 18.24
N GLU A 262 3.43 35.30 19.04
CA GLU A 262 4.40 34.24 19.33
C GLU A 262 4.49 33.18 18.21
N VAL A 263 3.43 32.98 17.42
CA VAL A 263 3.39 31.93 16.37
C VAL A 263 4.18 32.34 15.12
N ILE A 264 4.25 33.65 14.84
CA ILE A 264 4.95 34.18 13.66
C ILE A 264 6.48 34.07 13.83
N ILE A 265 6.98 34.25 15.05
CA ILE A 265 8.42 34.22 15.35
C ILE A 265 8.95 32.78 15.26
N ALA A 266 8.19 31.81 15.79
CA ALA A 266 8.56 30.39 15.70
C ALA A 266 8.58 29.89 14.24
N GLY A 267 7.59 30.27 13.43
CA GLY A 267 7.53 29.91 12.01
C GLY A 267 8.68 30.49 11.18
N ALA A 268 9.06 31.74 11.43
CA ALA A 268 10.16 32.39 10.73
C ALA A 268 11.52 31.77 11.06
N VAL A 269 11.77 31.40 12.33
CA VAL A 269 13.02 30.75 12.76
C VAL A 269 13.13 29.34 12.16
N VAL A 270 12.06 28.55 12.22
CA VAL A 270 12.06 27.20 11.63
C VAL A 270 12.23 27.27 10.11
N GLY A 271 11.57 28.21 9.43
CA GLY A 271 11.74 28.45 8.00
C GLY A 271 13.17 28.82 7.62
N ALA A 272 13.81 29.71 8.39
CA ALA A 272 15.20 30.10 8.16
C ALA A 272 16.18 28.94 8.37
N LEU A 273 15.96 28.10 9.38
CA LEU A 273 16.78 26.92 9.64
C LEU A 273 16.68 25.87 8.53
N ILE A 274 15.47 25.61 8.03
CA ILE A 274 15.25 24.68 6.91
C ILE A 274 15.92 25.21 5.63
N PHE A 275 15.80 26.51 5.36
CA PHE A 275 16.43 27.12 4.19
C PHE A 275 17.97 27.03 4.26
N ALA A 276 18.57 27.34 5.42
CA ALA A 276 20.01 27.21 5.62
C ALA A 276 20.49 25.76 5.45
N PHE A 277 19.73 24.78 5.95
CA PHE A 277 20.05 23.37 5.80
C PHE A 277 19.98 22.90 4.34
N ALA A 278 18.98 23.35 3.58
CA ALA A 278 18.87 23.05 2.15
C ALA A 278 20.06 23.62 1.36
N VAL A 279 20.46 24.87 1.63
CA VAL A 279 21.64 25.50 1.00
C VAL A 279 22.92 24.73 1.34
N PHE A 280 23.07 24.27 2.58
CA PHE A 280 24.22 23.47 3.00
C PHE A 280 24.30 22.13 2.23
N ILE A 281 23.18 21.41 2.09
CA ILE A 281 23.12 20.15 1.33
C ILE A 281 23.49 20.38 -0.14
N ILE A 282 22.98 21.45 -0.75
CA ILE A 282 23.29 21.80 -2.15
C ILE A 282 24.79 22.12 -2.28
N GLY A 283 25.35 22.94 -1.39
CA GLY A 283 26.78 23.25 -1.37
C GLY A 283 27.65 22.01 -1.18
N TYR A 284 27.24 21.11 -0.28
CA TYR A 284 27.94 19.85 -0.03
C TYR A 284 27.92 18.91 -1.24
N LYS A 285 26.78 18.76 -1.94
CA LYS A 285 26.70 17.99 -3.19
C LYS A 285 27.59 18.58 -4.29
N ILE A 286 27.63 19.91 -4.43
CA ILE A 286 28.51 20.57 -5.39
C ILE A 286 29.99 20.32 -5.05
N HIS A 287 30.35 20.36 -3.76
CA HIS A 287 31.71 20.06 -3.31
C HIS A 287 32.11 18.61 -3.61
N LEU A 288 31.24 17.64 -3.31
CA LEU A 288 31.44 16.23 -3.64
C LEU A 288 31.61 16.01 -5.14
N SER A 289 30.77 16.64 -5.96
CA SER A 289 30.88 16.56 -7.43
C SER A 289 32.19 17.16 -7.95
N ARG A 290 32.72 18.23 -7.32
CA ARG A 290 34.03 18.79 -7.65
C ARG A 290 35.19 17.88 -7.22
N LYS A 291 35.06 17.17 -6.09
CA LYS A 291 36.08 16.22 -5.62
C LYS A 291 36.15 15.00 -6.56
N ASP A 292 35.00 14.50 -6.98
CA ASP A 292 34.90 13.37 -7.91
C ASP A 292 35.45 13.70 -9.32
N LYS A 293 35.26 14.95 -9.78
CA LYS A 293 35.91 15.46 -11.00
C LYS A 293 37.44 15.60 -10.88
N ARG A 294 37.98 15.91 -9.69
CA ARG A 294 39.44 15.93 -9.48
C ARG A 294 40.05 14.52 -9.47
N VAL A 295 39.35 13.53 -8.93
CA VAL A 295 39.82 12.14 -8.89
C VAL A 295 39.87 11.53 -10.30
N ARG A 296 38.90 11.85 -11.17
CA ARG A 296 38.88 11.38 -12.57
C ARG A 296 39.98 11.96 -13.48
N ASN A 297 40.56 13.11 -13.14
CA ASN A 297 41.60 13.77 -13.93
C ASN A 297 43.04 13.53 -13.40
N GLY A 298 43.22 12.59 -12.47
CA GLY A 298 44.55 12.18 -12.00
C GLY A 298 45.28 11.29 -13.03
N PRO A 299 46.63 11.25 -13.05
CA PRO A 299 47.39 10.52 -14.06
C PRO A 299 47.14 9.01 -13.97
N MET A 300 46.70 8.39 -15.07
CA MET A 300 46.47 6.94 -15.19
C MET A 300 47.78 6.15 -15.00
N HIS A 301 47.82 5.28 -14.00
CA HIS A 301 48.89 4.30 -13.82
C HIS A 301 48.63 3.09 -14.72
N GLN A 302 49.62 2.74 -15.57
CA GLN A 302 49.60 1.62 -16.51
C GLN A 302 49.43 0.26 -15.80
N SER A 303 48.49 -0.57 -16.26
CA SER A 303 48.39 -1.98 -15.83
C SER A 303 49.35 -2.85 -16.65
N LYS A 304 50.30 -3.54 -15.98
CA LYS A 304 51.07 -4.64 -16.56
C LYS A 304 50.20 -5.89 -16.68
N ARG A 305 50.19 -6.51 -17.87
CA ARG A 305 49.75 -7.91 -18.08
C ARG A 305 50.92 -8.84 -17.75
N TYR A 306 50.63 -9.92 -17.04
CA TYR A 306 51.50 -11.09 -16.99
C TYR A 306 50.83 -12.22 -17.78
N TRP A 307 51.64 -12.89 -18.59
CA TRP A 307 51.28 -14.06 -19.40
C TRP A 307 51.19 -15.30 -18.51
#